data_AF-A0A938E313-F1
#
_entry.id   AF-A0A938E313-F1
#
_cell.length_a   1.000
_cell.length_b   1.000
_cell.length_c   1.000
_cell.angle_alpha   90.00
_cell.angle_beta   90.00
_cell.angle_gamma   90.00
#
_symmetry.space_group_name_H-M   'P 1'
#
loop_
_entity.id
_entity.type
_entity.pdbx_description
1 polymer ?
#
loop_
_entity_poly.entity_id
_entity_poly.type
_entity_poly.pdbx_seq_one_letter_code
_entity_poly.pdbx_strand_id
1 'polypeptide(L)'
;MVWPGRMVSASVLGTQRLYDFVHDNPLVWSAGVEIVNDPSTIARNPDVVAINSVLEVDVTGQVDADSLGPHPYSGSGGQVDHIRGAAAIRRS
;
A
#
# COMPACT_ATOMS: atom_id res chain seq x y z
N MET A 1 5.36 15.63 -2.45
CA MET A 1 5.33 14.82 -1.20
C MET A 1 4.23 15.35 -0.31
N VAL A 2 3.37 14.49 0.23
CA VAL A 2 2.14 14.93 0.95
C VAL A 2 2.37 15.20 2.44
N TRP A 3 3.11 14.32 3.13
CA TRP A 3 3.49 14.49 4.54
C TRP A 3 5.01 14.35 4.71
N PRO A 4 5.78 15.43 4.53
CA PRO A 4 7.24 15.37 4.62
C PRO A 4 7.71 14.94 6.02
N GLY A 5 8.65 14.00 6.06
CA GLY A 5 9.28 13.53 7.31
C GLY A 5 8.41 12.63 8.18
N ARG A 6 7.29 12.12 7.66
CA ARG A 6 6.39 11.20 8.38
C ARG A 6 6.30 9.85 7.68
N MET A 7 6.19 8.79 8.46
CA MET A 7 5.72 7.48 8.01
C MET A 7 4.19 7.48 8.08
N VAL A 8 3.53 7.30 6.95
CA VAL A 8 2.06 7.37 6.86
C VAL A 8 1.50 5.99 6.60
N SER A 9 0.53 5.54 7.39
CA SER A 9 -0.13 4.24 7.20
C SER A 9 -1.62 4.27 7.54
N ALA A 10 -2.40 3.39 6.92
CA ALA A 10 -3.81 3.18 7.25
C ALA A 10 -4.00 2.18 8.39
N SER A 11 -3.05 1.25 8.54
CA SER A 11 -3.07 0.23 9.57
C SER A 11 -1.63 -0.17 9.94
N VAL A 12 -1.46 -0.74 11.13
CA VAL A 12 -0.17 -1.27 11.59
C VAL A 12 -0.44 -2.69 12.08
N LEU A 13 0.28 -3.65 11.52
CA LEU A 13 0.17 -5.06 11.88
C LEU A 13 1.56 -5.66 12.00
N GLY A 14 1.85 -6.30 13.13
CA GLY A 14 3.13 -6.95 13.34
C GLY A 14 3.32 -7.42 14.78
N THR A 15 4.59 -7.44 15.19
CA THR A 15 4.99 -7.84 16.55
C THR A 15 4.79 -6.70 17.55
N GLN A 16 4.83 -7.02 18.85
CA GLN A 16 4.78 -6.01 19.92
C GLN A 16 5.83 -4.91 19.76
N ARG A 17 7.04 -5.26 19.30
CA ARG A 17 8.12 -4.29 19.02
C ARG A 17 7.70 -3.19 18.04
N LEU A 18 6.86 -3.52 17.05
CA LEU A 18 6.34 -2.54 16.10
C LEU A 18 5.32 -1.62 16.78
N TYR A 19 4.43 -2.17 17.60
CA TYR A 19 3.46 -1.38 18.34
C TYR A 19 4.13 -0.43 19.34
N ASP A 20 5.15 -0.90 20.06
CA ASP A 20 5.94 -0.06 20.98
C ASP A 20 6.68 1.07 20.23
N PHE A 21 7.16 0.81 19.01
CA PHE A 21 7.78 1.82 18.17
C PHE A 21 6.81 2.89 17.68
N VAL A 22 5.55 2.51 17.41
CA VAL A 22 4.50 3.41 16.93
C VAL A 22 3.89 4.22 18.07
N HIS A 23 3.82 3.65 19.28
CA HIS A 23 3.21 4.29 20.44
C HIS A 23 3.86 5.66 20.74
N ASP A 24 3.03 6.72 20.70
CA ASP A 24 3.41 8.13 20.91
C ASP A 24 4.60 8.63 20.07
N ASN A 25 4.89 7.98 18.94
CA ASN A 25 5.96 8.39 18.06
C ASN A 25 5.47 9.43 17.04
N PRO A 26 5.89 10.70 17.14
CA PRO A 26 5.40 11.74 16.23
C PRO A 26 5.81 11.47 14.78
N LEU A 27 6.83 10.65 14.51
CA LEU A 27 7.23 10.30 13.14
C LEU A 27 6.20 9.43 12.42
N VAL A 28 5.30 8.76 13.15
CA VAL A 28 4.26 7.91 12.57
C VAL A 28 2.93 8.65 12.56
N TRP A 29 2.29 8.71 11.39
CA TRP A 29 0.96 9.29 11.21
C TRP A 29 0.01 8.23 10.69
N SER A 30 -1.04 7.94 11.45
CA SER A 30 -2.13 7.09 10.98
C SER A 30 -3.22 7.94 10.34
N ALA A 31 -3.62 7.62 9.12
CA ALA A 31 -4.70 8.29 8.39
C ALA A 31 -5.71 7.23 7.91
N GLY A 32 -6.93 7.67 7.56
CA GLY A 32 -7.92 6.73 7.01
C GLY A 32 -7.47 6.10 5.70
N VAL A 33 -7.95 4.89 5.42
CA VAL A 33 -7.59 4.13 4.22
C VAL A 33 -7.97 4.86 2.93
N GLU A 34 -9.05 5.64 2.97
CA GLU A 34 -9.51 6.50 1.88
C GLU A 34 -8.52 7.62 1.51
N ILE A 35 -7.61 7.96 2.42
CA ILE A 35 -6.54 8.94 2.18
C ILE A 35 -5.27 8.22 1.77
N VAL A 36 -4.87 7.19 2.53
CA VAL A 36 -3.59 6.49 2.33
C VAL A 36 -3.57 5.71 1.02
N ASN A 37 -4.69 5.09 0.66
CA ASN A 37 -4.82 4.31 -0.56
C ASN A 37 -5.37 5.14 -1.72
N ASP A 38 -5.68 6.42 -1.59
CA ASP A 38 -6.12 7.20 -2.75
C ASP A 38 -4.98 7.32 -3.77
N PRO A 39 -5.15 6.80 -5.02
CA PRO A 39 -4.10 6.87 -6.04
C PRO A 39 -3.65 8.29 -6.33
N SER A 40 -4.55 9.29 -6.21
CA SER A 40 -4.22 10.69 -6.43
C SER A 40 -3.31 11.24 -5.34
N THR A 41 -3.50 10.79 -4.10
CA THR A 41 -2.66 11.10 -2.95
C THR A 41 -1.31 10.40 -3.05
N ILE A 42 -1.28 9.13 -3.44
CA ILE A 42 -0.05 8.36 -3.67
C ILE A 42 0.82 9.03 -4.73
N ALA A 43 0.24 9.39 -5.89
CA ALA A 43 0.95 9.97 -7.04
C ALA A 43 1.58 11.35 -6.77
N ARG A 44 1.20 12.02 -5.67
CA ARG A 44 1.82 13.28 -5.21
C ARG A 44 3.15 13.08 -4.48
N ASN A 45 3.54 11.84 -4.21
CA ASN A 45 4.85 11.52 -3.65
C ASN A 45 5.82 11.18 -4.80
N PRO A 46 7.02 11.80 -4.82
CA PRO A 46 8.02 11.48 -5.84
C PRO A 46 8.55 10.06 -5.63
N ASP A 47 8.94 9.40 -6.72
CA ASP A 47 9.66 8.12 -6.72
C ASP A 47 8.99 6.97 -5.92
N VAL A 48 7.66 6.88 -5.96
CA VAL A 48 6.93 5.79 -5.29
C VAL A 48 7.29 4.45 -5.92
N VAL A 49 7.60 3.49 -5.05
CA VAL A 49 7.74 2.07 -5.39
C VAL A 49 6.62 1.30 -4.68
N ALA A 50 5.74 0.66 -5.44
CA ALA A 50 4.69 -0.21 -4.90
C ALA A 50 5.17 -1.67 -4.89
N ILE A 51 5.28 -2.27 -3.70
CA ILE A 51 5.70 -3.66 -3.51
C ILE A 51 4.50 -4.45 -3.00
N ASN A 52 4.09 -5.48 -3.74
CA ASN A 52 2.96 -6.34 -3.40
C ASN A 52 3.32 -7.81 -3.61
N SER A 53 2.72 -8.69 -2.81
CA SER A 53 2.79 -10.14 -3.02
C SER A 53 1.54 -10.63 -3.74
N VAL A 54 1.67 -11.66 -4.55
CA VAL A 54 0.60 -12.22 -5.39
C VAL A 54 0.65 -13.74 -5.27
N LEU A 55 -0.48 -14.40 -5.54
CA LEU A 55 -0.58 -15.87 -5.49
C LEU A 55 -0.14 -16.49 -6.81
N GLU A 56 -0.58 -15.92 -7.93
CA GLU A 56 -0.30 -16.40 -9.28
C GLU A 56 -0.10 -15.25 -10.27
N VAL A 57 0.75 -15.48 -11.26
CA VAL A 57 0.87 -14.64 -12.46
C VAL A 57 0.81 -15.56 -13.67
N ASP A 58 -0.10 -15.28 -14.60
CA ASP A 58 -0.23 -16.08 -15.82
C ASP A 58 0.68 -15.56 -16.95
N VAL A 59 0.75 -16.31 -18.05
CA VAL A 59 1.58 -15.96 -19.22
C VAL A 59 1.10 -14.72 -19.98
N THR A 60 -0.13 -14.26 -19.73
CA THR A 60 -0.66 -13.00 -20.28
C THR A 60 -0.30 -11.80 -19.41
N GLY A 61 0.24 -12.04 -18.20
CA GLY A 61 0.58 -11.04 -17.22
C GLY A 61 -0.59 -10.66 -16.29
N GLN A 62 -1.68 -11.42 -16.30
CA GLN A 62 -2.73 -11.25 -15.29
C GLN A 62 -2.22 -11.73 -13.94
N VAL A 63 -2.67 -11.05 -12.90
CA VAL A 63 -2.22 -11.24 -11.52
C VAL A 63 -3.43 -11.60 -10.67
N ASP A 64 -3.36 -12.73 -9.97
CA ASP A 64 -4.29 -13.10 -8.91
C ASP A 64 -3.60 -13.00 -7.55
N ALA A 65 -4.23 -12.30 -6.61
CA ALA A 65 -3.75 -12.12 -5.25
C ALA A 65 -4.78 -12.49 -4.18
N ASP A 66 -6.02 -12.77 -4.57
CA ASP A 66 -7.13 -12.99 -3.63
C ASP A 66 -7.63 -14.43 -3.61
N SER A 67 -7.39 -15.20 -4.67
CA SER A 67 -7.97 -16.54 -4.81
C SER A 67 -6.94 -17.57 -5.29
N LEU A 68 -7.22 -18.84 -5.01
CA LEU A 68 -6.56 -19.98 -5.64
C LEU A 68 -7.62 -20.74 -6.44
N GLY A 69 -7.68 -20.46 -7.73
CA GLY A 69 -8.80 -20.91 -8.57
C GLY A 69 -10.13 -20.38 -8.03
N PRO A 70 -11.14 -21.23 -7.78
CA PRO A 70 -12.44 -20.78 -7.26
C PRO A 70 -12.46 -20.56 -5.75
N HIS A 71 -11.35 -20.78 -5.04
CA HIS A 71 -11.29 -20.72 -3.59
C HIS A 71 -10.74 -19.37 -3.11
N PRO A 72 -11.55 -18.54 -2.42
CA PRO A 72 -11.05 -17.32 -1.79
C PRO A 72 -9.97 -17.65 -0.76
N TYR A 73 -8.83 -16.99 -0.86
CA TYR A 73 -7.69 -17.16 0.03
C TYR A 73 -7.39 -15.88 0.82
N SER A 74 -7.53 -14.73 0.17
CA SER A 74 -7.37 -13.41 0.76
C SER A 74 -8.52 -12.49 0.31
N GLY A 75 -8.34 -11.16 0.40
CA GLY A 75 -9.30 -10.19 -0.11
C GLY A 75 -8.63 -9.25 -1.11
N SER A 76 -9.43 -8.54 -1.91
CA SER A 76 -8.96 -7.63 -2.97
C SER A 76 -7.91 -6.60 -2.51
N GLY A 77 -7.96 -6.18 -1.23
CA GLY A 77 -6.94 -5.37 -0.60
C GLY A 77 -6.73 -3.99 -1.24
N GLY A 78 -5.65 -3.31 -0.86
CA GLY A 78 -5.25 -2.00 -1.38
C GLY A 78 -4.17 -2.03 -2.47
N GLN A 79 -3.81 -3.23 -2.94
CA GLN A 79 -2.71 -3.44 -3.90
C GLN A 79 -2.90 -2.63 -5.18
N VAL A 80 -4.09 -2.73 -5.78
CA VAL A 80 -4.40 -2.08 -7.07
C VAL A 80 -4.29 -0.57 -6.95
N ASP A 81 -4.69 -0.02 -5.81
CA ASP A 81 -4.61 1.42 -5.57
C ASP A 81 -3.16 1.91 -5.52
N HIS A 82 -2.29 1.19 -4.84
CA HIS A 82 -0.85 1.48 -4.78
C HIS A 82 -0.18 1.39 -6.15
N ILE A 83 -0.52 0.36 -6.94
CA ILE A 83 -0.02 0.21 -8.31
C ILE A 83 -0.48 1.39 -9.19
N ARG A 84 -1.76 1.75 -9.13
CA ARG A 84 -2.32 2.88 -9.89
C ARG A 84 -1.69 4.21 -9.50
N GLY A 85 -1.51 4.44 -8.19
CA GLY A 85 -0.87 5.64 -7.68
C GLY A 85 0.58 5.78 -8.12
N ALA A 86 1.35 4.69 -8.06
CA ALA A 86 2.74 4.67 -8.54
C ALA A 86 2.85 4.90 -10.05
N ALA A 87 1.95 4.30 -10.84
CA ALA A 87 1.90 4.46 -12.30
C ALA A 87 1.52 5.90 -12.73
N ALA A 88 0.79 6.63 -11.89
CA ALA A 88 0.32 7.99 -12.18
C ALA A 88 1.34 9.10 -11.85
N ILE A 89 2.54 8.76 -11.36
CA ILE A 89 3.59 9.75 -11.10
C ILE A 89 4.04 10.39 -12.42
N ARG A 90 3.97 11.72 -12.48
CA ARG A 90 4.60 12.49 -13.55
C ARG A 90 6.12 12.45 -13.35
N ARG A 91 6.82 11.76 -14.26
CA ARG A 91 8.28 11.83 -14.34
C ARG A 91 8.66 13.18 -14.95
N SER A 92 9.38 14.01 -14.19
CA SER A 92 9.97 15.28 -14.64
C SER A 92 11.24 15.07 -15.43
#